data_AF-A0A8G1J603-F1
#
_entry.id   AF-A0A8G1J603-F1
#
_cell.length_a   1.000
_cell.length_b   1.000
_cell.length_c   1.000
_cell.angle_alpha   90.00
_cell.angle_beta   90.00
_cell.angle_gamma   90.00
#
_symmetry.space_group_name_H-M   'P 1'
#
loop_
_entity.id
_entity.type
_entity.pdbx_description
1 polymer ?
#
loop_
_entity_poly.entity_id
_entity_poly.type
_entity_poly.pdbx_seq_one_letter_code
_entity_poly.pdbx_strand_id
1 'polypeptide(L)'
;MTSYQTDRARAAARAADSAVYGRRRFASGFLLGLVILVIAAIAFGFVMVGGIGETLKVRVGATAISLLVALPLTCALGFFIGLFAKVRRLGMGIVVGALVASVVIGLLFLLVR
;
A
#
# COMPACT_ATOMS: atom_id res chain seq x y z
N MET A 1 -46.44 2.89 13.28
CA MET A 1 -45.51 2.39 12.23
C MET A 1 -44.45 3.43 11.79
N THR A 2 -44.24 4.53 12.52
CA THR A 2 -43.28 5.59 12.15
C THR A 2 -41.85 5.33 12.66
N SER A 3 -41.70 4.63 13.79
CA SER A 3 -40.39 4.35 14.42
C SER A 3 -39.46 3.51 13.54
N TYR A 4 -40.00 2.49 12.88
CA TYR A 4 -39.22 1.57 12.05
C TYR A 4 -38.59 2.26 10.83
N GLN A 5 -39.33 3.17 10.19
CA GLN A 5 -38.79 3.93 9.06
C GLN A 5 -37.73 4.94 9.50
N THR A 6 -37.93 5.60 10.65
CA THR A 6 -36.93 6.51 11.21
C THR A 6 -35.65 5.80 11.64
N ASP A 7 -35.74 4.59 12.20
CA ASP A 7 -34.55 3.80 12.59
C ASP A 7 -33.78 3.28 11.37
N ARG A 8 -34.49 2.86 10.32
CA ARG A 8 -33.87 2.45 9.05
C ARG A 8 -33.16 3.60 8.35
N ALA A 9 -33.74 4.80 8.35
CA ALA A 9 -33.11 6.00 7.80
C ALA A 9 -31.85 6.39 8.58
N ARG A 10 -31.89 6.30 9.92
CA ARG A 10 -30.73 6.59 10.78
C ARG A 10 -29.62 5.56 10.64
N ALA A 11 -29.96 4.28 10.44
CA ALA A 11 -29.00 3.22 10.12
C ALA A 11 -28.35 3.42 8.73
N ALA A 12 -29.13 3.81 7.72
CA ALA A 12 -28.63 4.11 6.38
C ALA A 12 -27.69 5.32 6.37
N ALA A 13 -28.00 6.38 7.12
CA ALA A 13 -27.12 7.54 7.29
C ALA A 13 -25.77 7.15 7.92
N ARG A 14 -25.78 6.37 9.01
CA ARG A 14 -24.54 5.86 9.64
C ARG A 14 -23.74 4.93 8.71
N ALA A 15 -24.41 4.15 7.87
CA ALA A 15 -23.76 3.31 6.85
C ALA A 15 -23.09 4.16 5.76
N ALA A 16 -23.71 5.27 5.34
CA ALA A 16 -23.13 6.22 4.39
C ALA A 16 -21.88 6.90 4.97
N ASP A 17 -21.94 7.39 6.21
CA ASP A 17 -20.81 8.05 6.88
C ASP A 17 -19.63 7.09 7.11
N SER A 18 -19.93 5.87 7.56
CA SER A 18 -18.90 4.83 7.73
C SER A 18 -18.30 4.37 6.40
N ALA A 19 -19.05 4.42 5.30
CA ALA A 19 -18.53 4.14 3.96
C ALA A 19 -17.54 5.22 3.48
N VAL A 20 -17.83 6.51 3.74
CA VAL A 20 -16.91 7.63 3.43
C VAL A 20 -15.65 7.55 4.29
N TYR A 21 -15.81 7.36 5.61
CA TYR A 21 -14.68 7.24 6.53
C TYR A 21 -13.77 6.07 6.18
N GLY A 22 -14.38 4.93 5.83
CA GLY A 22 -13.64 3.75 5.43
C GLY A 22 -12.95 3.89 4.06
N ARG A 23 -13.51 4.64 3.11
CA ARG A 23 -12.83 4.98 1.84
C ARG A 23 -11.60 5.84 2.06
N ARG A 24 -11.70 6.86 2.93
CA ARG A 24 -10.55 7.72 3.28
C ARG A 24 -9.42 6.92 3.93
N ARG A 25 -9.76 6.02 4.87
CA ARG A 25 -8.76 5.13 5.50
C ARG A 25 -8.11 4.16 4.52
N PHE A 26 -8.86 3.65 3.54
CA PHE A 26 -8.31 2.82 2.48
C PHE A 26 -7.35 3.63 1.59
N ALA A 27 -7.75 4.82 1.14
CA ALA A 27 -6.91 5.68 0.31
C ALA A 27 -5.62 6.10 1.03
N SER A 28 -5.70 6.45 2.32
CA SER A 28 -4.51 6.75 3.12
C SER A 28 -3.62 5.52 3.28
N GLY A 29 -4.20 4.34 3.53
CA GLY A 29 -3.47 3.08 3.58
C GLY A 29 -2.78 2.77 2.25
N PHE A 30 -3.47 2.97 1.13
CA PHE A 30 -2.94 2.79 -0.22
C PHE A 30 -1.72 3.65 -0.49
N LEU A 31 -1.81 4.95 -0.19
CA LEU A 31 -0.67 5.87 -0.32
C LEU A 31 0.49 5.48 0.59
N LEU A 32 0.20 5.09 1.84
CA LEU A 32 1.23 4.60 2.77
C LEU A 32 1.93 3.35 2.22
N GLY A 33 1.19 2.38 1.69
CA GLY A 33 1.75 1.16 1.11
C GLY A 33 2.65 1.43 -0.09
N LEU A 34 2.23 2.33 -0.99
CA LEU A 34 3.06 2.80 -2.10
C LEU A 34 4.38 3.40 -1.60
N VAL A 35 4.30 4.35 -0.66
CA VAL A 35 5.45 5.09 -0.17
C VAL A 35 6.42 4.18 0.59
N ILE A 36 5.92 3.35 1.50
CA ILE A 36 6.75 2.43 2.29
C ILE A 36 7.50 1.46 1.35
N LEU A 37 6.80 0.87 0.38
CA LEU A 37 7.44 -0.08 -0.52
C LEU A 37 8.51 0.59 -1.38
N VAL A 38 8.20 1.75 -1.97
CA VAL A 38 9.13 2.48 -2.84
C VAL A 38 10.40 2.88 -2.06
N ILE A 39 10.24 3.43 -0.86
CA ILE A 39 11.37 3.82 -0.02
C ILE A 39 12.20 2.58 0.36
N ALA A 40 11.55 1.50 0.80
CA ALA A 40 12.25 0.28 1.19
C ALA A 40 13.00 -0.35 0.00
N ALA A 41 12.38 -0.44 -1.18
CA ALA A 41 13.01 -0.98 -2.37
C ALA A 41 14.21 -0.14 -2.83
N ILE A 42 14.11 1.19 -2.76
CA ILE A 42 15.22 2.09 -3.07
C ILE A 42 16.33 1.93 -2.03
N ALA A 43 16.00 1.94 -0.73
CA ALA A 43 16.98 1.80 0.35
C ALA A 43 17.76 0.49 0.23
N PHE A 44 17.07 -0.65 0.06
CA PHE A 44 17.73 -1.94 -0.16
C PHE A 44 18.52 -2.00 -1.47
N GLY A 45 18.01 -1.37 -2.54
CA GLY A 45 18.74 -1.27 -3.80
C GLY A 45 20.04 -0.48 -3.68
N PHE A 46 20.04 0.61 -2.90
CA PHE A 46 21.25 1.37 -2.58
C PHE A 46 22.24 0.56 -1.74
N VAL A 47 21.75 -0.18 -0.74
CA VAL A 47 22.58 -1.08 0.07
C VAL A 47 23.24 -2.17 -0.79
N MET A 48 22.54 -2.72 -1.78
CA MET A 48 23.11 -3.73 -2.68
C MET A 48 24.21 -3.20 -3.62
N VAL A 49 24.11 -1.95 -4.08
CA VAL A 49 24.95 -1.42 -5.17
C VAL A 49 26.05 -0.47 -4.67
N GLY A 50 26.00 -0.02 -3.42
CA GLY A 50 27.14 0.58 -2.71
C GLY A 50 27.62 1.98 -3.16
N GLY A 51 27.26 2.47 -4.35
CA GLY A 51 27.82 3.74 -4.88
C GLY A 51 26.92 4.56 -5.82
N ILE A 52 27.01 5.89 -5.75
CA ILE A 52 26.25 6.88 -6.53
C ILE A 52 26.60 6.87 -8.04
N GLY A 53 27.79 6.38 -8.41
CA GLY A 53 28.30 6.36 -9.79
C GLY A 53 27.85 5.19 -10.67
N GLU A 54 27.02 4.28 -10.15
CA GLU A 54 26.58 3.08 -10.88
C GLU A 54 25.51 3.40 -11.94
N THR A 55 25.54 2.65 -13.05
CA THR A 55 24.65 2.91 -14.19
C THR A 55 23.17 2.80 -13.78
N LEU A 56 22.32 3.62 -14.40
CA LEU A 56 20.88 3.66 -14.11
C LEU A 56 20.24 2.26 -14.26
N LYS A 57 20.71 1.45 -15.23
CA LYS A 57 20.26 0.07 -15.44
C LYS A 57 20.55 -0.85 -14.25
N VAL A 58 21.78 -0.79 -13.71
CA VAL A 58 22.19 -1.60 -12.55
C VAL A 58 21.39 -1.21 -11.31
N ARG A 59 21.15 0.09 -11.12
CA ARG A 59 20.34 0.61 -10.00
C ARG A 59 18.89 0.15 -10.07
N VAL A 60 18.25 0.29 -11.23
CA VAL A 60 16.86 -0.16 -11.41
C VAL A 60 16.77 -1.68 -11.24
N GLY A 61 17.76 -2.45 -11.70
CA GLY A 61 17.85 -3.89 -11.44
C GLY A 61 17.94 -4.25 -9.96
N ALA A 62 18.79 -3.56 -9.20
CA ALA A 62 18.92 -3.80 -7.76
C ALA A 62 17.65 -3.40 -6.99
N THR A 63 16.99 -2.31 -7.36
CA THR A 63 15.70 -1.92 -6.81
C THR A 63 14.61 -2.95 -7.12
N ALA A 64 14.60 -3.53 -8.33
CA ALA A 64 13.68 -4.60 -8.69
C ALA A 64 13.92 -5.88 -7.88
N ILE A 65 15.18 -6.30 -7.71
CA ILE A 65 15.54 -7.44 -6.86
C ILE A 65 15.15 -7.20 -5.41
N SER A 66 15.29 -5.96 -4.93
CA SER A 66 14.91 -5.57 -3.57
C SER A 66 13.42 -5.72 -3.28
N LEU A 67 12.56 -5.79 -4.32
CA LEU A 67 11.14 -6.12 -4.14
C LEU A 67 10.92 -7.49 -3.50
N LEU A 68 11.83 -8.45 -3.71
CA LEU A 68 11.73 -9.79 -3.11
C LEU A 68 11.72 -9.75 -1.58
N VAL A 69 12.31 -8.71 -1.00
CA VAL A 69 12.37 -8.51 0.46
C VAL A 69 11.38 -7.43 0.90
N ALA A 70 11.33 -6.29 0.19
CA ALA A 70 10.49 -5.16 0.55
C ALA A 70 8.99 -5.48 0.46
N LEU A 71 8.57 -6.25 -0.55
CA LEU A 71 7.15 -6.57 -0.77
C LEU A 71 6.56 -7.44 0.34
N PRO A 72 7.14 -8.61 0.71
CA PRO A 72 6.59 -9.42 1.79
C PRO A 72 6.59 -8.68 3.13
N LEU A 73 7.61 -7.86 3.42
CA LEU A 73 7.65 -7.03 4.64
C LEU A 73 6.51 -6.00 4.67
N THR A 74 6.31 -5.27 3.58
CA THR A 74 5.26 -4.23 3.50
C THR A 74 3.86 -4.86 3.55
N CYS A 75 3.68 -6.02 2.88
CA CYS A 75 2.44 -6.78 2.96
C CYS A 75 2.19 -7.32 4.38
N ALA A 76 3.20 -7.88 5.05
CA ALA A 76 3.09 -8.36 6.43
C ALA A 76 2.68 -7.24 7.39
N LEU A 77 3.30 -6.05 7.27
CA LEU A 77 2.93 -4.87 8.03
C LEU A 77 1.47 -4.44 7.75
N GLY A 78 1.07 -4.40 6.47
CA GLY A 78 -0.30 -4.09 6.06
C GLY A 78 -1.32 -5.08 6.62
N PHE A 79 -1.03 -6.39 6.57
CA PHE A 79 -1.85 -7.44 7.16
C PHE A 79 -1.94 -7.30 8.69
N PHE A 80 -0.80 -7.10 9.36
CA PHE A 80 -0.76 -6.91 10.81
C PHE A 80 -1.62 -5.73 11.27
N ILE A 81 -1.48 -4.58 10.60
CA ILE A 81 -2.35 -3.41 10.83
C ILE A 81 -3.81 -3.76 10.51
N GLY A 82 -4.04 -4.56 9.47
CA GLY A 82 -5.37 -5.01 9.05
C GLY A 82 -6.10 -5.92 10.04
N LEU A 83 -5.39 -6.58 10.96
CA LEU A 83 -5.98 -7.46 11.99
C LEU A 83 -6.85 -6.66 12.98
N PHE A 84 -6.56 -5.38 13.19
CA PHE A 84 -7.35 -4.53 14.07
C PHE A 84 -8.60 -4.01 13.33
N ALA A 85 -9.79 -4.43 13.77
CA ALA A 85 -11.07 -4.12 13.12
C ALA A 85 -11.26 -2.61 12.80
N LYS A 86 -10.79 -1.72 13.68
CA LYS A 86 -10.88 -0.26 13.51
C LYS A 86 -10.03 0.30 12.35
N VAL A 87 -8.94 -0.38 12.00
CA VAL A 87 -7.99 0.03 10.93
C VAL A 87 -7.90 -0.99 9.80
N ARG A 88 -8.81 -1.99 9.74
CA ARG A 88 -8.84 -3.02 8.71
C ARG A 88 -8.73 -2.47 7.29
N ARG A 89 -9.51 -1.43 6.96
CA ARG A 89 -9.48 -0.79 5.62
C ARG A 89 -8.16 -0.08 5.34
N LEU A 90 -7.49 0.44 6.35
CA LEU A 90 -6.16 1.05 6.22
C LEU A 90 -5.10 -0.03 5.96
N GLY A 91 -5.11 -1.12 6.73
CA GLY A 91 -4.21 -2.25 6.51
C GLY A 91 -4.36 -2.88 5.11
N MET A 92 -5.60 -3.12 4.67
CA MET A 92 -5.87 -3.60 3.30
C MET A 92 -5.43 -2.58 2.25
N GLY A 93 -5.59 -1.28 2.51
CA GLY A 93 -5.04 -0.22 1.66
C GLY A 93 -3.54 -0.36 1.49
N ILE A 94 -2.78 -0.55 2.58
CA ILE A 94 -1.32 -0.73 2.54
C ILE A 94 -0.92 -1.89 1.65
N VAL A 95 -1.58 -3.05 1.81
CA VAL A 95 -1.31 -4.23 0.98
C VAL A 95 -1.55 -3.95 -0.50
N VAL A 96 -2.70 -3.37 -0.85
CA VAL A 96 -3.03 -3.03 -2.24
C VAL A 96 -2.05 -2.00 -2.81
N GLY A 97 -1.68 -0.98 -2.02
CA GLY A 97 -0.69 0.02 -2.39
C GLY A 97 0.68 -0.60 -2.68
N ALA A 98 1.12 -1.54 -1.84
CA ALA A 98 2.36 -2.27 -2.06
C ALA A 98 2.33 -3.12 -3.34
N LEU A 99 1.22 -3.83 -3.59
CA LEU A 99 1.08 -4.59 -4.84
C LEU A 99 1.17 -3.67 -6.07
N VAL A 100 0.49 -2.53 -6.07
CA VAL A 100 0.56 -1.57 -7.18
C VAL A 100 1.98 -1.01 -7.35
N ALA A 101 2.67 -0.62 -6.26
CA ALA A 101 4.05 -0.15 -6.35
C ALA A 101 4.98 -1.22 -6.92
N SER A 102 4.82 -2.49 -6.54
CA SER A 102 5.63 -3.59 -7.09
C SER A 102 5.46 -3.76 -8.59
N VAL A 103 4.22 -3.64 -9.10
CA VAL A 103 3.94 -3.68 -10.53
C VAL A 103 4.60 -2.49 -11.24
N VAL A 104 4.49 -1.28 -10.69
CA VAL A 104 5.11 -0.08 -11.26
C VAL A 104 6.64 -0.23 -11.34
N ILE A 105 7.29 -0.67 -10.25
CA ILE A 105 8.74 -0.88 -10.23
C ILE A 105 9.15 -2.00 -11.19
N GLY A 106 8.39 -3.09 -11.25
CA GLY A 106 8.62 -4.18 -12.19
C GLY A 106 8.51 -3.73 -13.66
N LEU A 107 7.50 -2.92 -13.99
CA LEU A 107 7.35 -2.35 -15.33
C LEU A 107 8.49 -1.38 -15.67
N LEU A 108 8.91 -0.53 -14.73
CA LEU A 108 10.07 0.34 -14.93
C LEU A 108 11.35 -0.46 -15.20
N PHE A 109 11.55 -1.57 -14.50
CA PHE A 109 12.67 -2.47 -14.77
C PHE A 109 12.61 -3.07 -16.18
N LEU A 110 11.43 -3.50 -16.65
CA LEU A 110 11.27 -4.03 -18.00
C LEU A 110 11.50 -2.96 -19.08
N LEU A 111 11.14 -1.70 -18.84
CA LEU A 111 11.36 -0.61 -19.79
C LEU A 111 12.83 -0.16 -19.88
N VAL A 112 13.60 -0.33 -18.81
CA VAL A 112 15.01 0.10 -18.74
C VAL A 112 15.99 -1.00 -19.17
N ARG A 113 15.52 -2.25 -19.28
CA ARG A 113 16.31 -3.40 -19.74
C ARG A 113 16.62 -3.26 -21.24
#